data_AF-A0A351IYB3-F1
#
_entry.id   AF-A0A351IYB3-F1
#
_cell.length_a   1.000
_cell.length_b   1.000
_cell.length_c   1.000
_cell.angle_alpha   90.00
_cell.angle_beta   90.00
_cell.angle_gamma   90.00
#
_symmetry.space_group_name_H-M   'P 1'
#
loop_
_entity.id
_entity.type
_entity.pdbx_description
1 polymer ?
#
loop_
_entity_poly.entity_id
_entity_poly.type
_entity_poly.pdbx_seq_one_letter_code
_entity_poly.pdbx_strand_id
1 'polypeptide(L)'
;MKTVLFQGDSITDAGRARDGDVYNRGYGYATMVSGLLGWKYPGTYNGINRGISGNRVVDLYARIKLDCINLNPDYISILIGINDVWHEVANKNGVSADKFVKVYSMLIEETQEALPHT
;
A
#
# COMPACT_ATOMS: atom_id res chain seq x y z
N MET A 1 -19.74 -1.20 -5.22
CA MET A 1 -18.93 -1.21 -3.99
C MET A 1 -17.60 -0.55 -4.35
N LYS A 2 -17.16 0.46 -3.62
CA LYS A 2 -15.91 1.17 -3.88
C LYS A 2 -14.73 0.43 -3.25
N THR A 3 -13.63 0.30 -3.96
CA THR A 3 -12.43 -0.42 -3.53
C THR A 3 -11.45 0.53 -2.86
N VAL A 4 -11.03 0.22 -1.64
CA VAL A 4 -9.97 0.91 -0.91
C VAL A 4 -8.74 0.02 -0.89
N LEU A 5 -7.68 0.42 -1.58
CA LEU A 5 -6.40 -0.28 -1.59
C LEU A 5 -5.48 0.26 -0.49
N PHE A 6 -5.02 -0.63 0.38
CA PHE A 6 -3.97 -0.35 1.36
C PHE A 6 -2.63 -0.83 0.84
N GLN A 7 -1.68 0.08 0.72
CA GLN A 7 -0.32 -0.15 0.25
C GLN A 7 0.71 0.32 1.27
N GLY A 8 1.82 -0.38 1.39
CA GLY A 8 2.88 -0.06 2.32
C GLY A 8 3.81 -1.22 2.63
N ASP A 9 4.45 -1.10 3.78
CA ASP A 9 5.41 -2.07 4.29
C ASP A 9 4.81 -3.07 5.29
N SER A 10 5.59 -3.53 6.27
CA SER A 10 5.19 -4.47 7.32
C SER A 10 4.03 -3.95 8.17
N ILE A 11 3.94 -2.64 8.38
CA ILE A 11 2.86 -2.02 9.15
C ILE A 11 1.53 -2.17 8.40
N THR A 12 1.58 -2.12 7.08
CA THR A 12 0.40 -2.34 6.23
C THR A 12 0.14 -3.82 6.00
N ASP A 13 1.17 -4.62 5.69
CA ASP A 13 1.10 -6.08 5.48
C ASP A 13 0.41 -6.77 6.66
N ALA A 14 0.97 -6.61 7.87
CA ALA A 14 0.45 -7.16 9.12
C ALA A 14 -0.04 -8.62 9.01
N GLY A 15 0.71 -9.45 8.28
CA GLY A 15 0.43 -10.88 8.14
C GLY A 15 -0.78 -11.20 7.26
N ARG A 16 -1.11 -10.35 6.29
CA ARG A 16 -2.18 -10.63 5.32
C ARG A 16 -1.90 -11.91 4.53
N ALA A 17 -2.96 -12.55 4.06
CA ALA A 17 -2.82 -13.62 3.08
C ALA A 17 -2.26 -13.08 1.76
N ARG A 18 -1.51 -13.92 1.05
CA ARG A 18 -0.88 -13.58 -0.24
C ARG A 18 -1.42 -14.45 -1.38
N ASP A 19 -2.13 -15.51 -1.06
CA ASP A 19 -2.48 -16.68 -1.87
C ASP A 19 -3.99 -16.84 -2.06
N GLY A 20 -4.65 -15.78 -2.55
CA GLY A 20 -6.04 -15.86 -3.03
C GLY A 20 -7.13 -15.80 -1.96
N ASP A 21 -6.79 -15.88 -0.67
CA ASP A 21 -7.72 -15.51 0.40
C ASP A 21 -7.86 -13.98 0.49
N VAL A 22 -8.84 -13.46 -0.26
CA VAL A 22 -9.16 -12.03 -0.33
C VAL A 22 -9.79 -11.48 0.96
N TYR A 23 -10.17 -12.35 1.91
CA TYR A 23 -10.79 -11.91 3.16
C TYR A 23 -9.77 -11.64 4.26
N ASN A 24 -8.62 -12.32 4.21
CA ASN A 24 -7.55 -12.11 5.17
C ASN A 24 -6.66 -10.91 4.78
N ARG A 25 -7.02 -9.76 5.33
CA ARG A 25 -6.29 -8.48 5.19
C ARG A 25 -5.19 -8.31 6.24
N GLY A 26 -4.84 -9.36 6.97
CA GLY A 26 -3.92 -9.32 8.11
C GLY A 26 -4.62 -8.87 9.39
N TYR A 27 -3.83 -8.54 10.41
CA TYR A 27 -4.31 -8.10 11.73
C TYR A 27 -3.92 -6.66 12.06
N GLY A 28 -3.55 -5.87 11.05
CA GLY A 28 -3.11 -4.48 11.20
C GLY A 28 -4.21 -3.44 10.96
N TYR A 29 -3.78 -2.18 10.79
CA TYR A 29 -4.69 -1.05 10.66
C TYR A 29 -5.60 -1.17 9.42
N ALA A 30 -5.12 -1.77 8.32
CA ALA A 30 -5.93 -1.99 7.13
C ALA A 30 -7.19 -2.82 7.43
N THR A 31 -7.08 -3.83 8.29
CA THR A 31 -8.21 -4.63 8.77
C THR A 31 -9.13 -3.83 9.67
N MET A 32 -8.58 -3.03 10.59
CA MET A 32 -9.37 -2.19 11.48
C MET A 32 -10.18 -1.13 10.70
N VAL A 33 -9.56 -0.45 9.74
CA VAL A 33 -10.23 0.53 8.88
C VAL A 33 -11.29 -0.13 8.02
N SER A 34 -10.99 -1.30 7.43
CA SER A 34 -11.97 -2.06 6.65
C SER A 34 -13.19 -2.45 7.48
N GLY A 35 -12.98 -2.91 8.73
CA GLY A 35 -14.06 -3.24 9.66
C GLY A 35 -14.91 -2.02 10.04
N LEU A 36 -14.27 -0.89 10.32
CA LEU A 36 -14.97 0.36 10.64
C LEU A 36 -15.83 0.86 9.47
N LEU A 37 -15.30 0.81 8.24
CA LEU A 37 -16.05 1.16 7.03
C LEU A 37 -17.21 0.19 6.78
N GLY A 38 -16.99 -1.12 6.98
CA GLY A 38 -18.04 -2.13 6.85
C GLY A 38 -19.18 -1.94 7.84
N TRP A 39 -18.87 -1.51 9.07
CA TRP A 39 -19.88 -1.18 10.08
C TRP A 39 -20.62 0.13 9.76
N LYS A 40 -19.89 1.20 9.43
CA LYS A 40 -20.48 2.53 9.22
C LYS A 40 -21.20 2.68 7.88
N TYR A 41 -20.75 1.97 6.85
CA TYR A 41 -21.27 2.04 5.48
C TYR A 41 -21.43 0.63 4.87
N PRO A 42 -22.41 -0.17 5.36
CA PRO A 42 -22.59 -1.54 4.90
C PRO A 42 -22.72 -1.65 3.38
N GLY A 43 -22.01 -2.60 2.76
CA GLY A 43 -22.05 -2.86 1.32
C GLY A 43 -21.45 -1.75 0.43
N THR A 44 -20.91 -0.68 1.02
CA THR A 44 -20.40 0.47 0.25
C THR A 44 -18.93 0.32 -0.12
N TYR A 45 -18.09 -0.17 0.80
CA TYR A 45 -16.64 -0.24 0.62
C TYR A 45 -16.11 -1.68 0.71
N ASN A 46 -15.08 -1.98 -0.09
CA ASN A 46 -14.28 -3.19 0.02
C ASN A 46 -12.80 -2.82 0.21
N GLY A 47 -12.19 -3.26 1.30
CA GLY A 47 -10.75 -3.10 1.51
C GLY A 47 -9.93 -4.19 0.83
N ILE A 48 -8.82 -3.84 0.19
CA ILE A 48 -7.80 -4.77 -0.31
C ILE A 48 -6.46 -4.38 0.29
N ASN A 49 -5.71 -5.34 0.83
CA ASN A 49 -4.39 -5.08 1.39
C ASN A 49 -3.30 -5.67 0.48
N ARG A 50 -2.36 -4.83 0.04
CA ARG A 50 -1.18 -5.21 -0.76
C ARG A 50 0.14 -4.77 -0.13
N GLY A 51 0.15 -4.50 1.18
CA GLY A 51 1.39 -4.25 1.92
C GLY A 51 2.35 -5.44 1.85
N ILE A 52 3.66 -5.19 1.87
CA ILE A 52 4.69 -6.23 1.92
C ILE A 52 5.77 -5.83 2.93
N SER A 53 5.99 -6.68 3.92
CA SER A 53 6.98 -6.49 4.97
C SER A 53 8.39 -6.18 4.42
N GLY A 54 9.04 -5.18 5.03
CA GLY A 54 10.38 -4.74 4.65
C GLY A 54 10.46 -3.87 3.38
N ASN A 55 9.34 -3.58 2.72
CA ASN A 55 9.37 -2.71 1.54
C ASN A 55 9.79 -1.28 1.89
N ARG A 56 10.56 -0.69 0.98
CA ARG A 56 10.89 0.73 0.86
C ARG A 56 10.06 1.34 -0.28
N VAL A 57 10.17 2.64 -0.51
CA VAL A 57 9.44 3.30 -1.61
C VAL A 57 9.79 2.72 -2.98
N VAL A 58 11.05 2.36 -3.20
CA VAL A 58 11.52 1.76 -4.46
C VAL A 58 10.91 0.38 -4.70
N ASP A 59 10.66 -0.38 -3.63
CA ASP A 59 10.09 -1.72 -3.72
C ASP A 59 8.58 -1.63 -4.01
N LEU A 60 7.88 -0.61 -3.50
CA LEU A 60 6.51 -0.28 -3.88
C LEU A 60 6.42 0.08 -5.37
N TYR A 61 7.30 0.97 -5.83
CA TYR A 61 7.31 1.41 -7.22
C TYR A 61 7.59 0.24 -8.18
N ALA A 62 8.51 -0.65 -7.83
CA ALA A 62 8.84 -1.83 -8.64
C ALA A 62 7.65 -2.77 -8.92
N ARG A 63 6.59 -2.73 -8.10
CA ARG A 63 5.39 -3.56 -8.23
C ARG A 63 4.10 -2.76 -8.44
N ILE A 64 4.21 -1.48 -8.77
CA ILE A 64 3.07 -0.55 -8.93
C ILE A 64 2.02 -1.10 -9.91
N LYS A 65 2.45 -1.73 -11.01
CA LYS A 65 1.53 -2.26 -12.01
C LYS A 65 0.65 -3.39 -11.48
N LEU A 66 1.24 -4.39 -10.83
CA LEU A 66 0.53 -5.57 -10.35
C LEU A 66 -0.30 -5.28 -9.09
N ASP A 67 0.29 -4.57 -8.13
CA ASP A 67 -0.26 -4.40 -6.79
C ASP A 67 -1.01 -3.08 -6.58
N CYS A 68 -1.09 -2.23 -7.61
CA CYS A 68 -1.84 -0.98 -7.58
C CYS A 68 -2.67 -0.76 -8.85
N ILE A 69 -2.03 -0.46 -9.99
CA ILE A 69 -2.71 0.01 -11.21
C ILE A 69 -3.71 -1.03 -11.74
N ASN A 70 -3.29 -2.29 -11.90
CA ASN A 70 -4.16 -3.34 -12.43
C ASN A 70 -5.33 -3.70 -11.50
N LEU A 71 -5.30 -3.26 -10.23
CA LEU A 71 -6.40 -3.47 -9.29
C LEU A 71 -7.51 -2.43 -9.46
N ASN A 72 -7.24 -1.33 -10.16
CA ASN A 72 -8.18 -0.23 -10.44
C ASN A 72 -9.00 0.21 -9.20
N PRO A 73 -8.33 0.57 -8.07
CA PRO A 73 -9.02 0.96 -6.84
C PRO A 73 -9.69 2.34 -6.96
N ASP A 74 -10.74 2.58 -6.16
CA ASP A 74 -11.38 3.90 -6.04
C ASP A 74 -10.68 4.82 -5.04
N TYR A 75 -9.89 4.25 -4.11
CA TYR A 75 -9.11 4.98 -3.12
C TYR A 75 -7.83 4.22 -2.81
N ILE A 76 -6.72 4.95 -2.58
CA ILE A 76 -5.44 4.36 -2.20
C ILE A 76 -4.94 5.00 -0.91
N SER A 77 -4.56 4.16 0.06
CA SER A 77 -3.86 4.52 1.29
C SER A 77 -2.42 4.01 1.21
N ILE A 78 -1.43 4.90 1.29
CA ILE A 78 -0.01 4.55 1.24
C ILE A 78 0.66 4.91 2.57
N LEU A 79 1.21 3.90 3.25
CA LEU A 79 2.09 4.09 4.42
C LEU A 79 3.45 3.44 4.16
N ILE A 80 4.47 4.26 3.90
CA ILE A 80 5.83 3.83 3.54
C ILE A 80 6.85 4.86 4.01
N GLY A 81 8.11 4.45 4.20
CA GLY A 81 9.23 5.34 4.52
C GLY A 81 10.08 4.90 5.70
N ILE A 82 9.52 4.08 6.62
CA ILE A 82 10.30 3.65 7.80
C ILE A 82 11.45 2.74 7.40
N ASN A 83 11.27 1.84 6.44
CA ASN A 83 12.33 0.94 5.98
C ASN A 83 13.37 1.67 5.12
N ASP A 84 12.98 2.76 4.44
CA ASP A 84 13.90 3.63 3.71
C ASP A 84 14.98 4.19 4.65
N VAL A 85 14.60 4.49 5.89
CA VAL A 85 15.52 4.95 6.95
C VAL A 85 16.16 3.77 7.70
N TRP A 86 15.35 2.82 8.17
CA TRP A 86 15.82 1.73 9.01
C TRP A 86 16.86 0.85 8.29
N HIS A 87 16.65 0.53 7.02
CA HIS A 87 17.60 -0.28 6.26
C HIS A 87 18.91 0.46 5.98
N GLU A 88 18.91 1.80 5.94
CA GLU A 88 20.15 2.58 5.87
C GLU A 88 20.94 2.47 7.18
N VAL A 89 20.26 2.70 8.30
CA VAL A 89 20.87 2.66 9.64
C VAL A 89 21.44 1.27 9.93
N ALA A 90 20.69 0.22 9.63
CA ALA A 90 21.08 -1.16 9.94
C ALA A 90 22.12 -1.72 8.96
N ASN A 91 21.92 -1.52 7.64
CA ASN A 91 22.61 -2.31 6.62
C ASN A 91 23.20 -1.48 5.47
N LYS A 92 23.17 -0.14 5.53
CA LYS A 92 23.60 0.74 4.42
C LYS A 92 22.85 0.47 3.10
N ASN A 93 21.58 0.09 3.21
CA ASN A 93 20.71 -0.28 2.10
C ASN A 93 19.35 0.43 2.18
N GLY A 94 19.34 1.69 2.62
CA GLY A 94 18.12 2.49 2.62
C GLY A 94 17.95 3.34 1.36
N VAL A 95 17.05 4.31 1.46
CA VAL A 95 16.79 5.30 0.40
C VAL A 95 16.99 6.68 1.03
N SER A 96 17.82 7.52 0.41
CA SER A 96 18.02 8.89 0.88
C SER A 96 16.73 9.71 0.74
N ALA A 97 16.57 10.77 1.54
CA ALA A 97 15.38 11.61 1.51
C ALA A 97 15.07 12.15 0.09
N ASP A 98 16.07 12.65 -0.64
CA ASP A 98 15.89 13.14 -2.01
C ASP A 98 15.41 12.04 -2.98
N LYS A 99 15.97 10.84 -2.85
CA LYS A 99 15.53 9.69 -3.67
C LYS A 99 14.14 9.24 -3.27
N PHE A 100 13.81 9.29 -1.97
CA PHE A 100 12.49 8.96 -1.47
C PHE A 100 11.44 9.87 -2.10
N VAL A 101 11.64 11.20 -2.02
CA VAL A 101 10.74 12.19 -2.63
C VAL A 101 10.60 11.93 -4.12
N LYS A 102 11.71 11.75 -4.85
CA LYS A 102 11.67 11.50 -6.29
C LYS A 102 10.83 10.27 -6.65
N VAL A 103 11.08 9.14 -6.01
CA VAL A 103 10.39 7.88 -6.34
C VAL A 103 8.95 7.90 -5.85
N TYR A 104 8.67 8.53 -4.71
CA TYR A 104 7.30 8.72 -4.24
C TYR A 104 6.49 9.59 -5.20
N SER A 105 7.06 10.70 -5.69
CA SER A 105 6.44 11.55 -6.72
C SER A 105 6.14 10.76 -7.99
N MET A 106 7.12 10.00 -8.51
CA MET A 106 6.91 9.14 -9.68
C MET A 106 5.78 8.13 -9.45
N LEU A 107 5.70 7.53 -8.25
CA LEU A 107 4.63 6.60 -7.91
C LEU A 107 3.25 7.26 -7.93
N ILE A 108 3.12 8.49 -7.40
CA ILE A 108 1.86 9.23 -7.41
C ILE A 108 1.48 9.67 -8.82
N GLU A 109 2.43 10.25 -9.58
CA GLU A 109 2.22 10.71 -10.95
C GLU A 109 1.75 9.58 -11.86
N GLU A 110 2.48 8.45 -11.89
CA GLU A 110 2.10 7.29 -12.71
C GLU A 110 0.76 6.69 -12.29
N THR A 111 0.45 6.70 -10.98
CA THR A 111 -0.86 6.24 -10.49
C THR A 111 -1.98 7.15 -10.97
N GLN A 112 -1.81 8.48 -10.89
CA GLN A 112 -2.84 9.44 -11.32
C GLN A 112 -3.03 9.45 -12.84
N GLU A 113 -1.96 9.28 -13.61
CA GLU A 113 -2.05 9.14 -15.08
C GLU A 113 -2.81 7.88 -15.48
N ALA A 114 -2.53 6.75 -14.82
CA ALA A 114 -3.19 5.48 -15.12
C ALA A 114 -4.63 5.40 -14.57
N LEU A 115 -4.89 6.08 -13.45
CA LEU A 115 -6.14 6.02 -12.70
C LEU A 115 -6.66 7.43 -12.34
N PRO A 116 -7.15 8.22 -13.31
CA PRO A 116 -7.48 9.64 -13.13
C PRO A 116 -8.72 9.92 -12.26
N HIS A 117 -9.37 8.88 -11.74
CA HIS A 117 -10.58 8.95 -10.93
C HIS A 117 -10.43 8.30 -9.55
N THR A 118 -9.21 7.91 -9.19
CA THR A 118 -8.82 7.32 -7.90
C THR A 118 -8.40 8.38 -6.88
#